data_AF-A0A350P958-F1
#
_entry.id   AF-A0A350P958-F1
#
_cell.length_a   1.000
_cell.length_b   1.000
_cell.length_c   1.000
_cell.angle_alpha   90.00
_cell.angle_beta   90.00
_cell.angle_gamma   90.00
#
_symmetry.space_group_name_H-M   'P 1'
#
loop_
_entity.id
_entity.type
_entity.pdbx_description
1 polymer ?
#
loop_
_entity_poly.entity_id
_entity_poly.type
_entity_poly.pdbx_seq_one_letter_code
_entity_poly.pdbx_strand_id
1 'polypeptide(L)' 'MSDVFSNNALKVLRDNYRRMMNEISDHISTGSCKTYDEYSKCCGIIEGLAMAERELLDLNERIEKA' A
#
# COMPACT_ATOMS: atom_id res chain seq x y z
N MET A 1 -20.67 3.16 16.76
CA MET A 1 -19.39 3.76 17.22
C MET A 1 -18.20 2.87 16.83
N SER A 2 -18.32 1.54 16.85
CA SER A 2 -17.29 0.63 16.33
C SER A 2 -17.06 0.75 14.83
N ASP A 3 -18.11 0.94 14.02
CA ASP A 3 -17.95 0.95 12.54
C ASP A 3 -17.20 2.19 12.04
N VAL A 4 -17.41 3.34 12.71
CA VAL A 4 -16.65 4.57 12.47
C VAL A 4 -15.19 4.40 12.86
N PHE A 5 -14.90 3.63 13.92
CA PHE A 5 -13.54 3.30 14.31
C PHE A 5 -12.89 2.36 13.28
N SER A 6 -13.58 1.33 12.83
CA SER A 6 -13.12 0.39 11.79
C SER A 6 -12.80 1.13 10.48
N ASN A 7 -13.69 1.99 10.00
CA ASN A 7 -13.48 2.76 8.77
C ASN A 7 -12.28 3.72 8.87
N ASN A 8 -12.10 4.37 10.03
CA ASN A 8 -10.93 5.23 10.25
C ASN A 8 -9.64 4.42 10.32
N ALA A 9 -9.65 3.26 11.00
CA ALA A 9 -8.48 2.39 11.08
C ALA A 9 -8.05 1.85 9.70
N LEU A 10 -9.00 1.41 8.87
CA LEU A 10 -8.75 0.96 7.50
C LEU A 10 -8.20 2.10 6.64
N LYS A 11 -8.76 3.30 6.76
CA LYS A 11 -8.26 4.48 6.05
C LYS A 11 -6.80 4.81 6.42
N VAL A 12 -6.47 4.81 7.71
CA VAL A 12 -5.09 5.07 8.18
C VAL A 12 -4.13 4.02 7.62
N LEU A 13 -4.52 2.75 7.62
CA LEU A 13 -3.68 1.68 7.09
C LEU A 13 -3.47 1.79 5.56
N ARG A 14 -4.54 2.11 4.81
CA ARG A 14 -4.45 2.40 3.37
C ARG A 14 -3.50 3.55 3.07
N ASP A 15 -3.62 4.65 3.81
CA ASP A 15 -2.79 5.84 3.61
C ASP A 15 -1.31 5.52 3.93
N ASN A 16 -1.04 4.65 4.89
CA ASN A 16 0.31 4.13 5.15
C ASN A 16 0.87 3.31 3.97
N TYR A 17 0.09 2.41 3.38
CA TYR A 17 0.53 1.64 2.21
C TYR A 17 0.86 2.56 1.03
N ARG A 18 0.02 3.57 0.76
CA ARG A 18 0.29 4.56 -0.28
C ARG A 18 1.56 5.36 -0.02
N ARG A 19 1.79 5.78 1.23
CA ARG A 19 3.04 6.46 1.61
C ARG A 19 4.25 5.59 1.32
N MET A 20 4.22 4.32 1.72
CA MET A 20 5.32 3.37 1.47
C MET A 20 5.54 3.12 -0.02
N MET A 21 4.48 2.97 -0.83
CA MET A 21 4.60 2.82 -2.27
C MET A 21 5.25 4.06 -2.92
N ASN A 22 4.87 5.26 -2.49
CA ASN A 22 5.44 6.50 -3.00
C ASN A 22 6.93 6.62 -2.62
N GLU A 23 7.30 6.33 -1.37
CA GLU A 23 8.70 6.37 -0.93
C GLU A 23 9.60 5.45 -1.77
N ILE A 24 9.12 4.24 -2.09
CA ILE A 24 9.89 3.30 -2.92
C ILE A 24 9.89 3.73 -4.39
N SER A 25 8.77 4.26 -4.89
CA SER A 25 8.69 4.78 -6.26
C SER A 25 9.63 5.97 -6.47
N ASP A 26 9.74 6.86 -5.49
CA ASP A 26 10.67 7.98 -5.49
C ASP A 26 12.12 7.49 -5.40
N HIS A 27 12.38 6.48 -4.57
CA HIS A 27 13.71 5.84 -4.47
C HIS A 27 14.17 5.30 -5.83
N ILE A 28 13.28 4.61 -6.56
CA ILE A 28 13.57 4.13 -7.92
C ILE A 28 13.75 5.32 -8.89
N SER A 29 12.84 6.30 -8.84
CA SER A 29 12.80 7.42 -9.80
C SER A 29 13.98 8.38 -9.66
N THR A 30 14.57 8.47 -8.48
CA THR A 30 15.81 9.24 -8.22
C THR A 30 17.07 8.53 -8.69
N GLY A 31 16.96 7.29 -9.21
CA GLY A 31 18.09 6.50 -9.68
C GLY A 31 18.90 5.88 -8.54
N SER A 32 18.29 5.66 -7.37
CA SER A 32 18.99 5.11 -6.20
C SER A 32 19.35 3.63 -6.34
N CYS A 33 18.70 2.89 -7.25
CA CYS A 33 19.01 1.50 -7.57
C CYS A 33 20.26 1.42 -8.46
N LYS A 34 21.31 0.73 -7.99
CA LYS A 34 22.59 0.56 -8.69
C LYS A 34 22.66 -0.70 -9.53
N THR A 35 21.78 -1.66 -9.26
CA THR A 35 21.71 -2.95 -9.96
C THR A 35 20.27 -3.27 -10.36
N TYR A 36 20.12 -4.15 -11.34
CA TYR A 36 18.82 -4.65 -11.74
C TYR A 36 18.12 -5.40 -10.61
N ASP A 37 18.85 -6.16 -9.79
CA ASP A 37 18.29 -6.90 -8.66
C ASP A 37 17.67 -5.96 -7.61
N GLU A 38 18.33 -4.83 -7.33
CA GLU A 38 17.78 -3.79 -6.45
C GLU A 38 16.49 -3.18 -7.02
N TYR A 39 16.49 -2.85 -8.32
CA TYR A 39 15.29 -2.34 -9.01
C TYR A 39 14.14 -3.35 -8.96
N SER A 40 14.41 -4.61 -9.33
CA SER A 40 13.42 -5.69 -9.34
C SER A 40 12.84 -5.94 -7.95
N LYS A 41 13.66 -5.86 -6.90
CA LYS A 41 13.20 -5.96 -5.51
C LYS A 41 12.26 -4.81 -5.15
N CYS A 42 12.61 -3.57 -5.49
CA CYS A 42 11.76 -2.41 -5.21
C CYS A 42 10.42 -2.51 -5.96
N CYS A 43 10.41 -2.94 -7.23
CA CYS A 43 9.18 -3.20 -7.97
C CYS A 43 8.32 -4.28 -7.30
N GLY A 44 8.91 -5.40 -6.86
CA GLY A 44 8.17 -6.44 -6.15
C GLY A 44 7.57 -5.98 -4.82
N ILE A 45 8.25 -5.09 -4.09
CA ILE A 45 7.69 -4.49 -2.87
C ILE A 45 6.50 -3.59 -3.20
N ILE A 46 6.59 -2.75 -4.24
CA ILE A 46 5.47 -1.90 -4.69
C ILE A 46 4.27 -2.77 -5.08
N GLU A 47 4.48 -3.84 -5.84
CA GLU A 47 3.42 -4.79 -6.23
C GLU A 47 2.74 -5.41 -5.00
N GLY A 48 3.52 -5.90 -4.03
CA GLY A 48 2.97 -6.48 -2.80
C GLY A 48 2.15 -5.47 -1.98
N LEU A 49 2.60 -4.21 -1.90
CA LEU A 49 1.84 -3.14 -1.25
C LEU A 49 0.54 -2.81 -1.99
N ALA A 50 0.55 -2.81 -3.32
CA ALA A 50 -0.64 -2.59 -4.13
C ALA A 50 -1.68 -3.72 -3.95
N MET A 51 -1.22 -4.98 -3.88
CA MET A 51 -2.09 -6.12 -3.57
C MET A 51 -2.69 -6.00 -2.16
N ALA A 52 -1.89 -5.63 -1.16
CA ALA A 52 -2.36 -5.41 0.20
C ALA A 52 -3.39 -4.26 0.29
N GLU A 53 -3.18 -3.16 -0.45
CA GLU A 53 -4.16 -2.07 -0.55
C GLU A 53 -5.47 -2.57 -1.16
N ARG A 54 -5.41 -3.41 -2.20
CA ARG A 54 -6.59 -3.96 -2.85
C ARG A 54 -7.42 -4.83 -1.91
N GLU A 55 -6.79 -5.77 -1.22
CA GLU A 55 -7.47 -6.62 -0.23
C GLU A 55 -8.11 -5.79 0.90
N LEU A 56 -7.46 -4.70 1.31
CA LEU A 56 -8.00 -3.79 2.32
C LEU A 56 -9.23 -3.02 1.83
N LEU A 57 -9.25 -2.59 0.57
CA LEU A 57 -10.43 -1.97 -0.05
C LEU A 57 -11.59 -2.96 -0.16
N ASP A 58 -11.29 -4.19 -0.60
CA ASP A 58 -12.30 -5.24 -0.72
C ASP A 58 -12.86 -5.64 0.67
N LEU A 59 -12.03 -5.64 1.73
CA LEU A 59 -12.47 -5.81 3.11
C LEU A 59 -13.39 -4.67 3.57
N ASN A 60 -13.04 -3.42 3.28
CA ASN A 60 -13.86 -2.26 3.62
C ASN A 60 -15.24 -2.35 2.97
N GLU A 61 -15.30 -2.72 1.69
CA GLU A 61 -16.56 -2.90 0.96
C GLU A 61 -17.43 -4.00 1.57
N ARG A 62 -16.82 -5.11 2.03
CA ARG A 62 -17.55 -6.19 2.71
C ARG A 62 -18.10 -5.76 4.07
N ILE A 63 -17.35 -4.93 4.81
CA ILE A 63 -17.81 -4.39 6.10
C ILE A 63 -18.96 -3.39 5.90
N GLU A 64 -18.89 -2.54 4.87
CA GLU A 64 -19.97 -1.58 4.56
C GLU A 64 -21.26 -2.24 4.08
N LYS A 65 -21.16 -3.43 3.46
CA LYS A 65 -22.30 -4.21 2.94
C LYS A 65 -22.89 -5.19 3.96
N ALA A 66 -22.18 -5.49 5.04
CA ALA A 66 -22.62 -6.40 6.11
C ALA A 66 -23.58 -5.71 7.08
#